data_AF-A0A7V9U7T4-F1
#
_entry.id   AF-A0A7V9U7T4-F1
#
_cell.length_a   1.000
_cell.length_b   1.000
_cell.length_c   1.000
_cell.angle_alpha   90.00
_cell.angle_beta   90.00
_cell.angle_gamma   90.00
#
_symmetry.space_group_name_H-M   'P 1'
#
loop_
_entity.id
_entity.type
_entity.pdbx_description
1 polymer ?
#
loop_
_entity_poly.entity_id
_entity_poly.type
_entity_poly.pdbx_seq_one_letter_code
_entity_poly.pdbx_strand_id
1 'polypeptide(L)'
;LDWDDPKLHLIDLQYADLRPDKGLYSRLVARGSMDRLLSTDEVTRAVTEPPGDTRAYFRGRCLAKYPDRIAAASWDSVIFDLPGRDSLQRIPTMEPTRGTQSHVGELLDRCATAEELFAAITS
;
A
#
# COMPACT_ATOMS: atom_id res chain seq x y z
N LEU A 1 35.50 23.73 3.34
CA LEU A 1 34.14 23.95 3.86
C LEU A 1 34.21 23.53 5.31
N ASP A 2 33.82 24.42 6.23
CA ASP A 2 33.63 24.04 7.62
C ASP A 2 32.24 23.41 7.79
N TRP A 3 31.98 22.71 8.89
CA TRP A 3 30.71 22.01 9.11
C TRP A 3 29.49 22.93 9.11
N ASP A 4 29.65 24.18 9.53
CA ASP A 4 28.59 25.19 9.55
C ASP A 4 28.35 25.87 8.19
N ASP A 5 29.08 25.47 7.14
CA ASP A 5 28.91 26.08 5.82
C ASP A 5 27.50 25.81 5.28
N PRO A 6 26.71 26.86 4.93
CA PRO A 6 25.36 26.71 4.41
C PRO A 6 25.25 25.76 3.21
N LYS A 7 26.31 25.63 2.42
CA LYS A 7 26.37 24.70 1.29
C LYS A 7 26.32 23.25 1.74
N LEU A 8 26.97 22.89 2.85
CA LEU A 8 26.92 21.52 3.38
C LEU A 8 25.51 21.18 3.87
N HIS A 9 24.82 22.12 4.53
CA HIS A 9 23.42 21.93 4.92
C HIS A 9 22.48 21.76 3.72
N LEU A 10 22.71 22.50 2.63
CA LEU A 10 21.96 22.30 1.39
C LEU A 10 22.22 20.92 0.77
N ILE A 11 23.45 20.42 0.82
CA ILE A 11 23.79 19.08 0.33
C ILE A 11 23.08 18.01 1.15
N ASP A 12 23.06 18.14 2.47
CA ASP A 12 22.34 17.23 3.37
C ASP A 12 20.85 17.17 3.02
N LEU A 13 20.20 18.34 2.87
CA LEU A 13 18.81 18.40 2.44
C LEU A 13 18.59 17.82 1.03
N GLN A 14 19.46 18.15 0.07
CA GLN A 14 19.37 17.66 -1.31
C GLN A 14 19.60 16.16 -1.44
N TYR A 15 20.29 15.54 -0.48
CA TYR A 15 20.45 14.09 -0.44
C TYR A 15 19.10 13.38 -0.27
N ALA A 16 18.20 13.96 0.53
CA ALA A 16 16.88 13.40 0.84
C ALA A 16 15.77 13.86 -0.13
N ASP A 17 16.05 14.65 -1.17
CA ASP A 17 15.04 15.06 -2.15
C ASP A 17 14.56 13.85 -2.97
N LEU A 18 13.25 13.59 -2.93
CA LEU A 18 12.61 12.41 -3.54
C LEU A 18 12.47 12.51 -5.07
N ARG A 19 12.70 13.69 -5.66
CA ARG A 19 12.58 13.88 -7.11
C ARG A 19 13.77 13.23 -7.82
N PRO A 20 13.58 12.27 -8.74
CA PRO A 20 14.68 11.50 -9.33
C PRO A 20 15.76 12.33 -10.02
N ASP A 21 15.39 13.47 -10.61
CA ASP A 21 16.28 14.38 -11.33
C ASP A 21 17.02 15.38 -10.42
N LYS A 22 16.59 15.53 -9.15
CA LYS A 22 17.11 16.54 -8.21
C LYS A 22 17.81 15.95 -6.99
N GLY A 23 17.34 14.81 -6.48
CA GLY A 23 17.93 14.13 -5.33
C GLY A 23 19.35 13.65 -5.57
N LEU A 24 20.27 13.98 -4.66
CA LEU A 24 21.65 13.51 -4.77
C LEU A 24 21.71 11.98 -4.61
N TYR A 25 20.91 11.39 -3.71
CA TYR A 25 20.77 9.93 -3.61
C TYR A 25 20.32 9.30 -4.93
N SER A 26 19.26 9.82 -5.56
CA SER A 26 18.74 9.31 -6.83
C SER A 26 19.77 9.37 -7.95
N ARG A 27 20.59 10.44 -8.00
CA ARG A 27 21.71 10.56 -8.94
C ARG A 27 22.82 9.54 -8.69
N LEU A 28 23.15 9.27 -7.42
CA LEU A 28 24.13 8.22 -7.06
C LEU A 28 23.62 6.83 -7.45
N VAL A 29 22.33 6.55 -7.23
CA VAL A 29 21.68 5.31 -7.70
C VAL A 29 21.76 5.18 -9.22
N ALA A 30 21.42 6.24 -9.96
CA ALA A 30 21.45 6.23 -11.44
C ALA A 30 22.87 6.00 -12.01
N ARG A 31 23.90 6.40 -11.27
CA ARG A 31 25.31 6.16 -11.61
C ARG A 31 25.82 4.77 -11.18
N GLY A 32 25.01 3.97 -10.46
CA GLY A 32 25.45 2.68 -9.91
C GLY A 32 26.44 2.83 -8.76
N SER A 33 26.38 3.94 -8.02
CA SER A 33 27.23 4.23 -6.85
C SER A 33 26.55 3.92 -5.51
N MET A 34 25.43 3.19 -5.53
CA MET A 34 24.70 2.76 -4.35
C MET A 34 24.35 1.28 -4.49
N ASP A 35 24.60 0.51 -3.43
CA ASP A 35 24.09 -0.85 -3.32
C ASP A 35 22.59 -0.82 -3.02
N ARG A 36 21.82 -1.62 -3.75
CA ARG A 36 20.36 -1.70 -3.63
C ARG A 36 19.92 -3.10 -3.27
N LEU A 37 18.97 -3.18 -2.34
CA LEU A 37 18.33 -4.44 -1.94
C LEU A 37 17.21 -4.86 -2.90
N LEU A 38 16.52 -3.89 -3.51
CA LEU A 38 15.37 -4.10 -4.38
C LEU A 38 15.60 -3.44 -5.74
N SER A 39 15.13 -4.11 -6.79
CA SER A 39 15.08 -3.58 -8.14
C SER A 39 14.07 -2.43 -8.27
N THR A 40 14.15 -1.70 -9.38
CA THR A 40 13.15 -0.65 -9.70
C THR A 40 11.78 -1.27 -9.99
N ASP A 41 11.73 -2.46 -10.57
CA ASP A 41 10.47 -3.15 -10.90
C ASP A 41 9.74 -3.60 -9.63
N GLU A 42 10.46 -4.13 -8.63
CA GLU A 42 9.87 -4.50 -7.33
C GLU A 42 9.26 -3.28 -6.61
N VAL A 43 9.96 -2.15 -6.62
CA VAL A 43 9.46 -0.89 -6.05
C VAL A 43 8.25 -0.39 -6.82
N THR A 44 8.28 -0.43 -8.15
CA THR A 44 7.18 0.02 -9.01
C THR A 44 5.92 -0.81 -8.78
N ARG A 45 6.07 -2.14 -8.69
CA ARG A 45 4.97 -3.06 -8.38
C ARG A 45 4.33 -2.76 -7.02
N ALA A 46 5.15 -2.48 -6.01
CA ALA A 46 4.69 -2.17 -4.66
C ALA A 46 3.92 -0.83 -4.53
N VAL A 47 3.93 0.04 -5.55
CA VAL A 47 3.10 1.25 -5.58
C VAL A 47 1.62 0.89 -5.61
N THR A 48 1.26 -0.17 -6.32
CA THR A 48 -0.14 -0.58 -6.54
C THR A 48 -0.50 -1.91 -5.88
N GLU A 49 0.48 -2.77 -5.64
CA GLU A 49 0.24 -4.09 -5.05
C GLU A 49 0.57 -4.12 -3.55
N PRO A 50 -0.37 -4.57 -2.70
CA PRO A 50 -0.09 -4.76 -1.29
C PRO A 50 0.79 -6.00 -1.04
N PRO A 51 1.53 -6.04 0.09
CA PRO A 51 2.24 -7.26 0.49
C PRO A 51 1.26 -8.40 0.77
N GLY A 52 1.62 -9.61 0.35
CA GLY A 52 0.74 -10.78 0.36
C GLY A 52 0.60 -11.50 1.71
N ASP A 53 1.45 -11.19 2.69
CA ASP A 53 1.60 -11.92 3.95
C ASP A 53 1.06 -11.17 5.18
N THR A 54 0.36 -10.06 4.96
CA THR A 54 -0.30 -9.28 6.02
C THR A 54 -1.73 -8.91 5.64
N ARG A 55 -2.49 -8.39 6.61
CA ARG A 55 -3.83 -7.79 6.39
C ARG A 55 -3.87 -6.67 5.34
N ALA A 56 -2.72 -6.09 5.01
CA ALA A 56 -2.63 -5.09 3.95
C ALA A 56 -3.05 -5.68 2.60
N TYR A 57 -2.87 -7.00 2.39
CA TYR A 57 -3.36 -7.71 1.22
C TYR A 57 -4.88 -7.54 1.06
N PHE A 58 -5.65 -7.94 2.07
CA PHE A 58 -7.11 -7.81 2.06
C PHE A 58 -7.53 -6.36 1.79
N ARG A 59 -6.98 -5.39 2.55
CA ARG A 59 -7.33 -3.97 2.39
C ARG A 59 -7.00 -3.44 1.01
N GLY A 60 -5.78 -3.66 0.52
CA GLY A 60 -5.35 -3.16 -0.79
C GLY A 60 -6.14 -3.79 -1.94
N ARG A 61 -6.40 -5.10 -1.87
CA ARG A 61 -7.24 -5.80 -2.86
C ARG A 61 -8.69 -5.33 -2.84
N CYS A 62 -9.27 -5.06 -1.67
CA CYS A 62 -10.61 -4.49 -1.59
C CYS A 62 -10.65 -3.09 -2.23
N LEU A 63 -9.69 -2.21 -1.89
CA LEU A 63 -9.59 -0.86 -2.47
C LEU A 63 -9.43 -0.89 -4.00
N ALA A 64 -8.66 -1.84 -4.51
CA ALA A 64 -8.45 -2.00 -5.95
C ALA A 64 -9.67 -2.59 -6.68
N LYS A 65 -10.32 -3.61 -6.10
CA LYS A 65 -11.40 -4.36 -6.76
C LYS A 65 -12.79 -3.74 -6.59
N TYR A 66 -13.05 -3.06 -5.47
CA TYR A 66 -14.35 -2.51 -5.12
C TYR A 66 -14.30 -1.01 -4.72
N PRO A 67 -13.62 -0.13 -5.48
CA PRO A 67 -13.41 1.25 -5.09
C PRO A 67 -14.73 1.99 -4.81
N ASP A 68 -15.74 1.78 -5.65
CA ASP A 68 -17.06 2.44 -5.55
C ASP A 68 -17.91 1.94 -4.38
N ARG A 69 -17.46 0.89 -3.67
CA ARG A 69 -18.17 0.28 -2.54
C ARG A 69 -17.43 0.45 -1.23
N ILE A 70 -16.34 1.21 -1.20
CA ILE A 70 -15.57 1.48 0.03
C ILE A 70 -15.80 2.92 0.45
N ALA A 71 -16.49 3.10 1.56
CA ALA A 71 -16.69 4.41 2.17
C ALA A 71 -15.41 4.89 2.88
N ALA A 72 -14.67 3.97 3.53
CA ALA A 72 -13.43 4.26 4.23
C ALA A 72 -12.60 3.00 4.49
N ALA A 73 -11.30 3.19 4.70
CA ALA A 73 -10.39 2.12 5.14
C ALA A 73 -9.36 2.67 6.13
N SER A 74 -8.98 1.84 7.11
CA SER A 74 -7.97 2.13 8.14
C SER A 74 -7.08 0.90 8.37
N TRP A 75 -6.21 0.92 9.38
CA TRP A 75 -5.38 -0.24 9.73
C TRP A 75 -6.15 -1.42 10.30
N ASP A 76 -7.27 -1.13 10.98
CA ASP A 76 -8.05 -2.12 11.71
C ASP A 76 -9.41 -2.42 11.07
N SER A 77 -9.73 -1.79 9.93
CA SER A 77 -11.03 -1.97 9.30
C SER A 77 -11.10 -1.54 7.84
N VAL A 78 -12.01 -2.18 7.11
CA VAL A 78 -12.53 -1.74 5.81
C VAL A 78 -14.03 -1.54 5.97
N ILE A 79 -14.54 -0.38 5.53
CA ILE A 79 -15.94 0.00 5.66
C ILE A 79 -16.55 0.05 4.27
N PHE A 80 -17.55 -0.80 4.05
CA PHE A 80 -18.27 -0.93 2.79
C PHE A 80 -19.59 -0.16 2.81
N ASP A 81 -19.91 0.45 1.67
CA ASP A 81 -21.24 0.97 1.35
C ASP A 81 -21.88 0.02 0.34
N LEU A 82 -22.83 -0.79 0.82
CA LEU A 82 -23.42 -1.88 0.06
C LEU A 82 -24.88 -1.56 -0.31
N PRO A 83 -25.25 -1.67 -1.60
CA PRO A 83 -26.64 -1.58 -2.04
C PRO A 83 -27.59 -2.47 -1.23
N GLY A 84 -28.75 -1.92 -0.87
CA GLY A 84 -29.77 -2.63 -0.11
C GLY A 84 -29.48 -2.75 1.40
N ARG A 85 -28.44 -2.09 1.92
CA ARG A 85 -28.21 -1.93 3.35
C ARG A 85 -28.29 -0.45 3.74
N ASP A 86 -29.09 -0.16 4.75
CA ASP A 86 -29.27 1.22 5.23
C ASP A 86 -28.05 1.77 6.01
N SER A 87 -27.18 0.87 6.50
CA SER A 87 -25.98 1.22 7.26
C SER A 87 -24.70 0.80 6.55
N LEU A 88 -23.62 1.53 6.82
CA LEU A 88 -22.28 1.14 6.39
C LEU A 88 -21.84 -0.15 7.10
N GLN A 89 -21.17 -1.02 6.36
CA GLN A 89 -20.78 -2.33 6.83
C GLN A 89 -19.28 -2.37 7.14
N ARG A 90 -18.94 -2.57 8.41
CA ARG A 90 -17.54 -2.63 8.84
C ARG A 90 -17.05 -4.07 8.90
N ILE A 91 -15.94 -4.35 8.20
CA ILE A 91 -15.15 -5.58 8.38
C ILE A 91 -13.91 -5.25 9.23
N PRO A 92 -13.81 -5.77 10.47
CA PRO A 92 -12.61 -5.61 11.29
C PRO A 92 -11.42 -6.40 10.73
N THR A 93 -10.22 -5.83 10.82
CA THR A 93 -8.94 -6.41 10.41
C THR A 93 -7.89 -6.27 11.54
N MET A 94 -8.29 -6.62 12.76
CA MET A 94 -7.48 -6.42 13.98
C MET A 94 -6.15 -7.18 13.96
N GLU A 95 -6.12 -8.38 13.39
CA GLU A 95 -4.92 -9.22 13.36
C GLU A 95 -4.02 -8.91 12.14
N PRO A 96 -2.78 -8.42 12.36
CA PRO A 96 -1.87 -8.05 11.27
C PRO A 96 -1.53 -9.19 10.31
N THR A 97 -1.56 -10.44 10.79
CA THR A 97 -1.19 -11.65 10.04
C THR A 97 -2.41 -12.43 9.52
N ARG A 98 -3.63 -11.90 9.65
CA ARG A 98 -4.83 -12.44 8.99
C ARG A 98 -5.21 -11.58 7.78
N GLY A 99 -6.06 -12.11 6.89
CA GLY A 99 -6.42 -11.39 5.66
C GLY A 99 -5.26 -11.28 4.66
N THR A 100 -4.32 -12.22 4.74
CA THR A 100 -3.22 -12.41 3.79
C THR A 100 -3.72 -13.08 2.51
N GLN A 101 -2.89 -13.13 1.47
CA GLN A 101 -3.17 -13.84 0.24
C GLN A 101 -3.54 -15.31 0.47
N SER A 102 -2.84 -16.01 1.36
CA SER A 102 -3.16 -17.41 1.68
C SER A 102 -4.52 -17.58 2.39
N HIS A 103 -4.99 -16.55 3.11
CA HIS A 103 -6.29 -16.60 3.79
C HIS A 103 -7.47 -16.25 2.87
N VAL A 104 -7.32 -15.21 2.04
CA VAL A 104 -8.45 -14.58 1.35
C VAL A 104 -8.22 -14.36 -0.15
N GLY A 105 -7.08 -14.76 -0.72
CA GLY A 105 -6.76 -14.57 -2.14
C GLY A 105 -7.81 -15.20 -3.06
N GLU A 106 -8.05 -16.50 -2.91
CA GLU A 106 -9.06 -17.21 -3.73
C GLU A 106 -10.49 -16.70 -3.49
N LEU A 107 -10.80 -16.25 -2.27
CA LEU A 107 -12.09 -15.63 -1.97
C LEU A 107 -12.25 -14.33 -2.74
N LEU A 108 -11.26 -13.44 -2.65
CA LEU A 108 -11.23 -12.17 -3.37
C LEU A 108 -11.19 -12.35 -4.88
N ASP A 109 -10.60 -13.42 -5.41
CA ASP A 109 -10.61 -13.70 -6.84
C ASP A 109 -12.00 -14.12 -7.32
N ARG A 110 -12.69 -14.98 -6.56
CA ARG A 110 -14.03 -15.50 -6.90
C ARG A 110 -15.17 -14.48 -6.70
N CYS A 111 -15.11 -13.62 -5.69
CA CYS A 111 -16.15 -12.62 -5.43
C CYS A 111 -16.08 -11.49 -6.45
N ALA A 112 -17.02 -11.43 -7.39
CA ALA A 112 -17.08 -10.37 -8.41
C ALA A 112 -17.51 -9.03 -7.80
N THR A 113 -18.29 -9.06 -6.72
CA THR A 113 -18.87 -7.87 -6.07
C THR A 113 -18.49 -7.76 -4.60
N ALA A 114 -18.63 -6.56 -4.02
CA ALA A 114 -18.35 -6.33 -2.60
C ALA A 114 -19.40 -7.02 -1.71
N GLU A 115 -20.62 -7.12 -2.21
CA GLU A 115 -21.77 -7.78 -1.60
C GLU A 115 -21.51 -9.29 -1.45
N GLU A 116 -20.99 -9.93 -2.50
CA GLU A 116 -20.57 -11.34 -2.46
C GLU A 116 -19.45 -11.55 -1.43
N LEU A 117 -18.44 -10.68 -1.43
CA LEU A 117 -17.34 -10.76 -0.46
C LEU A 117 -17.86 -10.61 0.97
N PHE A 118 -18.71 -9.61 1.22
CA PHE A 118 -19.25 -9.34 2.54
C PHE A 118 -20.13 -10.50 3.03
N ALA A 119 -21.00 -11.02 2.16
CA ALA A 119 -21.81 -12.19 2.47
C ALA A 119 -20.95 -13.40 2.84
N ALA A 120 -19.88 -13.68 2.08
CA ALA A 120 -19.01 -14.83 2.32
C ALA A 120 -18.14 -14.73 3.60
N ILE A 121 -17.86 -13.52 4.08
CA ILE A 121 -17.07 -13.30 5.31
C ILE A 121 -17.96 -13.31 6.57
N THR A 122 -19.23 -12.94 6.44
CA THR A 122 -20.15 -12.77 7.57
C THR A 122 -21.13 -13.92 7.76
N SER A 123 -21.21 -14.86 6.83
CA SER A 123 -21.92 -16.13 6.96
C SER A 123 -21.16 -17.12 7.84
#